data_AF-A0A1H7VXE5-F1
#
_entry.id   AF-A0A1H7VXE5-F1
#
_cell.length_a   1.000
_cell.length_b   1.000
_cell.length_c   1.000
_cell.angle_alpha   90.00
_cell.angle_beta   90.00
_cell.angle_gamma   90.00
#
_symmetry.space_group_name_H-M   'P 1'
#
loop_
_entity.id
_entity.type
_entity.pdbx_description
1 polymer ?
#
loop_
_entity_poly.entity_id
_entity_poly.type
_entity_poly.pdbx_seq_one_letter_code
_entity_poly.pdbx_strand_id
1 'polypeptide(L)'
;MKDYTIDKVNWNTKRGRGHVLRNATVYNYFRSIINYLEQKNLTVTPILNPGEEINAQTQIKASHLTEQGMLLFTTSYDRWVNEVLEQKIAPDDYSLLDDALNKIRGLQLQY
;
A
#
# COMPACT_ATOMS: atom_id res chain seq x y z
N MET A 1 -18.34 0.12 -13.35
CA MET A 1 -16.92 -0.23 -13.59
C MET A 1 -16.66 -1.60 -13.00
N LYS A 2 -15.88 -2.48 -13.63
CA LYS A 2 -15.52 -3.77 -13.02
C LYS A 2 -14.48 -3.51 -11.92
N ASP A 3 -14.70 -4.08 -10.73
CA ASP A 3 -13.71 -4.05 -9.66
C ASP A 3 -12.46 -4.81 -10.10
N TYR A 4 -11.28 -4.28 -9.77
CA TYR A 4 -9.99 -4.85 -10.18
C TYR A 4 -8.99 -4.81 -9.04
N THR A 5 -8.10 -5.80 -9.04
CA THR A 5 -6.99 -5.89 -8.08
C THR A 5 -5.91 -4.90 -8.47
N ILE A 6 -5.56 -4.00 -7.56
CA ILE A 6 -4.46 -3.04 -7.71
C ILE A 6 -3.15 -3.72 -7.36
N ASP A 7 -3.13 -4.44 -6.23
CA ASP A 7 -1.96 -5.21 -5.82
C ASP A 7 -2.34 -6.50 -5.09
N LYS A 8 -1.46 -7.51 -5.18
CA LYS A 8 -1.64 -8.82 -4.57
C LYS A 8 -0.32 -9.36 -4.04
N VAL A 9 -0.38 -9.98 -2.87
CA VAL A 9 0.80 -10.57 -2.20
C VAL A 9 1.53 -11.54 -3.13
N ASN A 10 0.81 -12.46 -3.78
CA ASN A 10 1.44 -13.45 -4.64
C ASN A 10 2.11 -12.88 -5.90
N TRP A 11 1.71 -11.69 -6.37
CA TRP A 11 2.38 -11.00 -7.48
C TRP A 11 3.77 -10.58 -7.04
N ASN A 12 3.88 -10.08 -5.80
CA ASN A 12 5.13 -9.61 -5.24
C ASN A 12 6.05 -10.73 -4.76
N THR A 13 5.54 -11.85 -4.24
CA THR A 13 6.38 -12.98 -3.83
C THR A 13 6.91 -13.79 -5.01
N LYS A 14 6.21 -13.79 -6.16
CA LYS A 14 6.62 -14.54 -7.37
C LYS A 14 7.41 -13.71 -8.38
N ARG A 15 7.46 -12.39 -8.22
CA ARG A 15 8.21 -11.50 -9.11
C ARG A 15 9.69 -11.83 -9.00
N GLY A 16 10.27 -12.31 -10.11
CA GLY A 16 11.71 -12.49 -10.24
C GLY A 16 12.41 -11.15 -10.04
N ARG A 17 13.25 -11.06 -9.02
CA ARG A 17 14.11 -9.90 -8.75
C ARG A 17 15.55 -10.33 -8.89
N GLY A 18 16.44 -9.41 -9.26
CA GLY A 18 17.89 -9.64 -9.31
C GLY A 18 18.53 -9.88 -7.93
N HIS A 19 17.73 -9.98 -6.87
CA HIS A 19 18.14 -10.26 -5.50
C HIS A 19 17.10 -11.15 -4.80
N VAL A 20 17.52 -11.82 -3.71
CA VAL A 20 16.62 -12.64 -2.87
C VAL A 20 15.78 -11.71 -1.99
N LEU A 21 14.48 -11.60 -2.28
CA LEU A 21 13.52 -10.95 -1.38
C LEU A 21 12.85 -12.00 -0.51
N ARG A 22 12.87 -11.81 0.81
CA ARG A 22 12.16 -12.72 1.73
C ARG A 22 10.65 -12.46 1.63
N ASN A 23 9.85 -13.52 1.58
CA ASN A 23 8.38 -13.39 1.62
C ASN A 23 7.90 -12.60 2.84
N ALA A 24 8.62 -12.69 3.97
CA ALA A 24 8.36 -11.90 5.17
C ALA A 24 8.37 -10.38 4.89
N THR A 25 9.27 -9.89 4.01
CA THR A 25 9.29 -8.48 3.60
C THR A 25 8.00 -8.11 2.88
N VAL A 26 7.52 -8.96 1.96
CA VAL A 26 6.27 -8.73 1.24
C VAL A 26 5.07 -8.74 2.21
N TYR A 27 5.01 -9.69 3.14
CA TYR A 27 3.92 -9.76 4.11
C TYR A 27 3.92 -8.56 5.07
N ASN A 28 5.09 -8.13 5.53
CA ASN A 28 5.23 -6.95 6.37
C ASN A 28 4.81 -5.69 5.62
N TYR A 29 5.23 -5.54 4.37
CA TYR A 29 4.78 -4.47 3.47
C TYR A 29 3.25 -4.43 3.34
N PHE A 30 2.61 -5.57 3.03
CA PHE A 30 1.15 -5.63 2.91
C PHE A 30 0.43 -5.28 4.21
N ARG A 31 0.92 -5.80 5.34
CA ARG A 31 0.40 -5.44 6.67
C ARG A 31 0.50 -3.93 6.90
N SER A 32 1.66 -3.36 6.59
CA SER A 32 1.96 -1.95 6.82
C SER A 32 1.05 -1.04 6.00
N ILE A 33 0.94 -1.27 4.69
CA ILE A 33 0.07 -0.44 3.84
C ILE A 33 -1.39 -0.57 4.23
N ILE A 34 -1.89 -1.78 4.52
CA ILE A 34 -3.29 -1.96 4.92
C ILE A 34 -3.58 -1.17 6.21
N ASN A 35 -2.72 -1.29 7.21
CA ASN A 35 -2.83 -0.52 8.45
C ASN A 35 -2.82 0.98 8.19
N TYR A 36 -1.90 1.47 7.34
CA TYR A 36 -1.83 2.89 6.98
C TYR A 36 -3.12 3.39 6.34
N LEU A 37 -3.67 2.64 5.37
CA LEU A 37 -4.88 3.02 4.67
C LEU A 37 -6.08 3.08 5.61
N GLU A 38 -6.23 2.09 6.48
CA GLU A 38 -7.32 2.04 7.46
C GLU A 38 -7.18 3.17 8.51
N GLN A 39 -5.98 3.40 9.04
CA GLN A 39 -5.72 4.49 10.01
C GLN A 39 -5.97 5.89 9.43
N LYS A 40 -5.74 6.08 8.13
CA LYS A 40 -5.92 7.37 7.45
C LYS A 40 -7.32 7.54 6.86
N ASN A 41 -8.24 6.60 7.10
CA ASN A 41 -9.60 6.54 6.53
C ASN A 41 -9.59 6.57 4.99
N LEU A 42 -8.65 5.86 4.37
CA LEU A 42 -8.49 5.77 2.92
C LEU A 42 -9.21 4.56 2.32
N THR A 43 -9.81 3.72 3.15
CA THR A 43 -10.61 2.56 2.76
C THR A 43 -12.11 2.80 2.96
N VAL A 44 -12.96 2.29 2.07
CA VAL A 44 -14.43 2.30 2.26
C VAL A 44 -14.90 1.12 3.11
N THR A 45 -14.15 0.02 3.10
CA THR A 45 -14.38 -1.19 3.89
C THR A 45 -13.04 -1.77 4.34
N PRO A 46 -12.97 -2.49 5.47
CA PRO A 46 -11.75 -3.18 5.89
C PRO A 46 -11.21 -4.09 4.78
N ILE A 47 -9.88 -4.09 4.58
CA ILE A 47 -9.24 -4.95 3.58
C ILE A 47 -9.07 -6.36 4.15
N LEU A 48 -8.86 -6.45 5.46
CA LEU A 48 -8.78 -7.70 6.23
C LEU A 48 -9.92 -7.75 7.22
N ASN A 49 -10.44 -8.96 7.45
CA ASN A 49 -11.36 -9.16 8.56
C ASN A 49 -10.61 -9.05 9.90
N PRO A 50 -11.29 -8.69 11.00
CA PRO A 50 -10.67 -8.69 12.32
C PRO A 50 -10.02 -10.04 12.65
N GLY A 51 -8.72 -10.03 12.92
CA GLY A 51 -7.92 -11.23 13.22
C GLY A 51 -7.44 -12.02 12.00
N GLU A 52 -7.74 -11.58 10.77
CA GLU A 52 -7.24 -12.21 9.56
C GLU A 52 -5.75 -11.89 9.33
N GLU A 53 -4.94 -12.91 9.09
CA GLU A 53 -3.52 -12.75 8.78
C GLU A 53 -3.27 -12.53 7.29
N ILE A 54 -2.24 -11.74 6.97
CA ILE A 54 -1.73 -11.58 5.61
C ILE A 54 -1.28 -12.93 5.07
N ASN A 55 -1.80 -13.30 3.89
CA ASN A 55 -1.44 -14.53 3.21
C ASN A 55 -1.28 -14.28 1.69
N ALA A 56 -0.91 -15.32 0.93
CA ALA A 56 -0.65 -15.20 -0.51
C ALA A 56 -1.86 -14.71 -1.34
N GLN A 57 -3.09 -14.84 -0.83
CA GLN A 57 -4.30 -14.39 -1.51
C GLN A 57 -4.72 -12.97 -1.14
N THR A 58 -4.14 -12.38 -0.09
CA THR A 58 -4.41 -11.00 0.30
C THR A 58 -4.16 -10.06 -0.87
N GLN A 59 -5.13 -9.17 -1.10
CA GLN A 59 -5.15 -8.26 -2.24
C GLN A 59 -5.79 -6.93 -1.86
N ILE A 60 -5.29 -5.86 -2.48
CA ILE A 60 -5.88 -4.53 -2.43
C ILE A 60 -6.62 -4.32 -3.74
N LYS A 61 -7.91 -4.00 -3.66
CA LYS A 61 -8.76 -3.75 -4.83
C LYS A 61 -9.16 -2.30 -4.88
N ALA A 62 -9.54 -1.84 -6.07
CA ALA A 62 -10.08 -0.51 -6.26
C ALA A 62 -11.34 -0.28 -5.41
N SER A 63 -12.21 -1.29 -5.29
CA SER A 63 -13.40 -1.22 -4.43
C SER A 63 -13.12 -1.08 -2.94
N HIS A 64 -11.90 -1.36 -2.47
CA HIS A 64 -11.55 -1.18 -1.06
C HIS A 64 -11.24 0.28 -0.73
N LEU A 65 -10.93 1.12 -1.73
CA LEU A 65 -10.37 2.45 -1.53
C LEU A 65 -11.43 3.55 -1.69
N THR A 66 -11.29 4.60 -0.89
CA THR A 66 -11.97 5.89 -1.10
C THR A 66 -11.40 6.60 -2.33
N GLU A 67 -12.01 7.70 -2.75
CA GLU A 67 -11.46 8.56 -3.82
C GLU A 67 -10.04 9.07 -3.49
N GLN A 68 -9.81 9.51 -2.24
CA GLN A 68 -8.47 9.91 -1.78
C GLN A 68 -7.49 8.74 -1.78
N GLY A 69 -7.94 7.55 -1.37
CA GLY A 69 -7.14 6.33 -1.42
C GLY A 69 -6.73 5.99 -2.84
N MET A 70 -7.68 6.02 -3.78
CA MET A 70 -7.40 5.81 -5.20
C MET A 70 -6.38 6.82 -5.75
N LEU A 71 -6.52 8.10 -5.40
CA LEU A 71 -5.58 9.13 -5.83
C LEU A 71 -4.18 8.96 -5.22
N LEU A 72 -4.09 8.48 -3.98
CA LEU A 72 -2.80 8.15 -3.36
C LEU A 72 -2.10 7.02 -4.13
N PHE A 73 -2.86 6.00 -4.53
CA PHE A 73 -2.36 4.86 -5.29
C PHE A 73 -1.83 5.26 -6.66
N THR A 74 -2.52 6.15 -7.37
CA THR A 74 -2.09 6.62 -8.69
C THR A 74 -0.89 7.58 -8.65
N THR A 75 -0.61 8.22 -7.51
CA THR A 75 0.40 9.28 -7.41
C THR A 75 1.71 8.84 -6.76
N SER A 76 1.67 7.97 -5.76
CA SER A 76 2.84 7.72 -4.90
C SER A 76 3.04 6.27 -4.47
N TYR A 77 2.00 5.45 -4.52
CA TYR A 77 2.07 4.06 -4.03
C TYR A 77 3.14 3.24 -4.76
N ASP A 78 3.14 3.21 -6.09
CA ASP A 78 4.14 2.44 -6.85
C ASP A 78 5.57 2.82 -6.51
N ARG A 79 5.83 4.12 -6.28
CA ARG A 79 7.14 4.61 -5.86
C ARG A 79 7.49 4.09 -4.48
N TRP A 80 6.59 4.24 -3.52
CA TRP A 80 6.79 3.77 -2.15
C TRP A 80 7.04 2.25 -2.10
N VAL A 81 6.24 1.46 -2.84
CA VAL A 81 6.42 0.01 -2.97
C VAL A 81 7.80 -0.34 -3.51
N ASN A 82 8.26 0.35 -4.56
CA ASN A 82 9.59 0.12 -5.11
C ASN A 82 10.69 0.41 -4.08
N GLU A 83 10.60 1.51 -3.34
CA GLU A 83 11.60 1.86 -2.32
C GLU A 83 11.63 0.84 -1.16
N VAL A 84 10.46 0.34 -0.72
CA VAL A 84 10.37 -0.74 0.28
C VAL A 84 10.97 -2.04 -0.25
N LEU A 85 10.63 -2.43 -1.49
CA LEU A 85 11.12 -3.67 -2.09
C LEU A 85 12.62 -3.64 -2.41
N GLU A 86 13.17 -2.46 -2.70
CA GLU A 86 14.61 -2.21 -2.84
C GLU A 86 15.33 -2.06 -1.49
N GLN A 87 14.61 -2.18 -0.37
CA GLN A 87 15.13 -2.04 1.00
C GLN A 87 15.78 -0.66 1.25
N LYS A 88 15.31 0.38 0.55
CA LYS A 88 15.76 1.77 0.73
C LYS A 88 15.06 2.43 1.90
N ILE A 89 13.81 2.04 2.16
CA ILE A 89 13.00 2.51 3.29
C ILE A 89 12.34 1.32 4.00
N ALA A 90 11.95 1.52 5.25
CA ALA A 90 11.21 0.53 6.01
C ALA A 90 9.74 0.47 5.55
N PRO A 91 9.05 -0.68 5.69
CA PRO A 91 7.63 -0.77 5.33
C PRO A 91 6.69 0.14 6.12
N ASP A 92 7.11 0.67 7.26
CA ASP A 92 6.35 1.62 8.09
C ASP A 92 6.84 3.07 7.92
N ASP A 93 7.81 3.31 7.04
CA ASP A 93 8.18 4.65 6.62
C ASP A 93 7.16 5.15 5.59
N TYR A 94 6.21 5.95 6.06
CA TYR A 94 5.14 6.52 5.25
C TYR A 94 5.45 7.92 4.72
N SER A 95 6.67 8.43 4.87
CA SER A 95 7.01 9.82 4.50
C SER A 95 6.54 10.20 3.09
N LEU A 96 6.80 9.35 2.09
CA LEU A 96 6.33 9.54 0.72
C LEU A 96 4.81 9.55 0.58
N LEU A 97 4.12 8.67 1.32
CA LEU A 97 2.67 8.54 1.27
C LEU A 97 2.00 9.71 2.00
N ASP A 98 2.53 10.13 3.14
CA ASP A 98 2.04 11.27 3.91
C ASP A 98 2.22 12.58 3.12
N ASP A 99 3.37 12.78 2.46
CA ASP A 99 3.61 13.93 1.58
C ASP A 99 2.60 14.00 0.43
N ALA A 100 2.33 12.86 -0.22
CA ALA A 100 1.34 12.79 -1.29
C ALA A 100 -0.08 13.00 -0.76
N LEU A 101 -0.42 12.38 0.38
CA LEU A 101 -1.73 12.51 1.00
C LEU A 101 -2.02 13.94 1.45
N ASN A 102 -1.02 14.64 2.01
CA ASN A 102 -1.14 16.04 2.40
C ASN A 102 -1.43 16.94 1.19
N LYS A 103 -0.76 16.70 0.05
CA LYS A 103 -1.05 17.41 -1.21
C LYS A 103 -2.46 17.12 -1.70
N ILE A 104 -2.89 15.87 -1.69
CA ILE A 104 -4.25 15.45 -2.06
C ILE A 104 -5.30 16.15 -1.20
N ARG A 105 -5.03 16.31 0.10
CA ARG A 105 -5.92 16.98 1.06
C ARG A 105 -5.80 18.51 1.05
N GLY A 106 -4.93 19.08 0.25
CA GLY A 106 -4.71 20.53 0.20
C GLY A 106 -4.03 21.09 1.46
N LEU A 107 -3.34 20.26 2.24
CA LEU A 107 -2.68 20.62 3.50
C LEU A 107 -1.25 21.16 3.31
N GLN A 108 -0.90 21.68 2.13
CA GLN A 108 0.44 22.26 1.92
C GLN A 108 0.64 23.48 2.84
N LEU A 109 1.56 23.32 3.81
CA LEU A 109 2.13 24.44 4.57
C LEU A 109 2.77 25.40 3.57
N GLN A 110 2.21 26.61 3.49
CA GLN A 110 2.87 27.74 2.88
C GLN A 110 4.10 28.04 3.75
N TYR A 111 5.30 27.79 3.20
CA TYR A 111 6.54 28.34 3.73
C TYR A 111 6.71 29.77 3.19
#